data_AF-A0A347APX5-F1
#
_entry.id   AF-A0A347APX5-F1
#
_cell.length_a   1.000
_cell.length_b   1.000
_cell.length_c   1.000
_cell.angle_alpha   90.00
_cell.angle_beta   90.00
_cell.angle_gamma   90.00
#
_symmetry.space_group_name_H-M   'P 1'
#
loop_
_entity.id
_entity.type
_entity.pdbx_description
1 polymer ?
#
loop_
_entity_poly.entity_id
_entity_poly.type
_entity_poly.pdbx_seq_one_letter_code
_entity_poly.pdbx_strand_id
1 'polypeptide(L)'
;MKSNSSSPSPPGSDKNESSGDSGEKTEGVTIITGDPKKAIIKLSGPLIVAMILMSAYNLVDAIWVSGLGGNALAAVGFVTPLFMILVGLSNGIGAGATSAISRCIGARNQEGVNNTAMHTLVITIIISLILTVLLEIFLNPVLSVLGAGDTLGLAVSYGQVTFAGTILMLFTGAAYGILRSEGDTKRTMYAMIISAVVNMVLDPILIYLAGWGVAGAAWATVISQAMVTVVILYWFLKKKDTYVDLSWKYFKPDLKVTKSILGVGLPASAEFMVMSAVTAILNIILVQVAGTDAVAVYSAGWRVVMMAIIPMAAVGTAVVTVSGVAYGARKYINLRIAHSYSIKVGLAIAAITGVLTYIFAPYIAQIFAYSPETAYLAPTIAAFLQVMCVFYLFVPPGIMSSSVFQGVGKGITSLILTVLRQLLFVAIFAYLLAINFNLGQQGVWWGIVAGDIAGGIVAYIWARLYISRIQRQV
;
A
#
# COMPACT_ATOMS: atom_id res chain seq x y z
N MET A 1 56.42 -13.58 68.36
CA MET A 1 56.62 -14.56 67.26
C MET A 1 55.53 -14.30 66.23
N LYS A 2 55.91 -13.79 65.03
CA LYS A 2 55.18 -13.72 63.74
C LYS A 2 53.78 -13.05 63.73
N SER A 3 53.58 -11.82 63.22
CA SER A 3 53.73 -11.24 61.86
C SER A 3 52.54 -11.45 60.92
N ASN A 4 52.12 -10.33 60.30
CA ASN A 4 51.45 -10.17 58.99
C ASN A 4 49.95 -10.50 58.91
N SER A 5 49.08 -9.75 58.20
CA SER A 5 49.27 -8.62 57.28
C SER A 5 47.90 -8.01 56.96
N SER A 6 47.86 -6.68 56.85
CA SER A 6 46.79 -5.88 56.25
C SER A 6 46.71 -6.07 54.73
N SER A 7 45.50 -6.17 54.17
CA SER A 7 45.20 -5.64 52.83
C SER A 7 43.74 -5.15 52.76
N PRO A 8 43.46 -4.05 52.05
CA PRO A 8 42.16 -3.37 52.05
C PRO A 8 41.22 -3.96 51.00
N SER A 9 39.93 -4.05 51.33
CA SER A 9 38.89 -4.49 50.41
C SER A 9 38.72 -3.50 49.24
N PRO A 10 38.53 -3.97 47.99
CA PRO A 10 38.40 -3.07 46.84
C PRO A 10 37.04 -2.37 46.82
N PRO A 11 36.96 -1.11 46.35
CA PRO A 11 35.70 -0.44 46.03
C PRO A 11 35.24 -0.89 44.64
N GLY A 12 34.00 -1.38 44.51
CA GLY A 12 33.49 -1.74 43.18
C GLY A 12 32.17 -2.50 43.21
N SER A 13 31.06 -1.79 43.11
CA SER A 13 30.31 -1.75 41.85
C SER A 13 29.25 -0.67 41.95
N ASP A 14 29.42 0.29 41.07
CA ASP A 14 28.63 1.49 40.94
C ASP A 14 27.14 1.19 40.81
N LYS A 15 26.38 2.02 41.54
CA LYS A 15 25.19 2.72 41.06
C LYS A 15 24.40 1.97 39.99
N ASN A 16 23.21 1.55 40.42
CA ASN A 16 21.99 1.68 39.62
C ASN A 16 21.94 3.09 39.00
N GLU A 17 22.59 3.28 37.86
CA GLU A 17 22.16 4.23 36.86
C GLU A 17 20.97 3.60 36.13
N SER A 18 19.84 3.49 36.83
CA SER A 18 18.54 3.51 36.20
C SER A 18 18.32 4.94 35.69
N SER A 19 19.06 5.32 34.65
CA SER A 19 18.90 6.58 33.94
C SER A 19 17.63 6.51 33.09
N GLY A 20 16.52 6.95 33.69
CA GLY A 20 15.50 7.74 32.99
C GLY A 20 14.71 7.16 31.81
N ASP A 21 14.49 5.86 31.69
CA ASP A 21 13.58 5.30 30.66
C ASP A 21 12.17 5.09 31.24
N SER A 22 11.43 6.18 31.47
CA SER A 22 10.01 6.15 31.90
C SER A 22 9.08 6.84 30.90
N GLY A 23 9.35 6.68 29.60
CA GLY A 23 8.28 6.75 28.61
C GLY A 23 7.64 5.38 28.50
N GLU A 24 6.40 5.21 28.99
CA GLU A 24 5.64 3.97 28.84
C GLU A 24 5.59 3.59 27.35
N LYS A 25 6.30 2.51 26.97
CA LYS A 25 6.30 2.02 25.59
C LYS A 25 4.95 1.36 25.34
N THR A 26 4.23 1.84 24.33
CA THR A 26 2.97 1.20 23.90
C THR A 26 3.22 -0.25 23.47
N GLU A 27 2.16 -1.08 23.48
CA GLU A 27 2.26 -2.48 23.04
C GLU A 27 2.82 -2.57 21.61
N GLY A 28 2.38 -1.68 20.71
CA GLY A 28 2.84 -1.59 19.33
C GLY A 28 4.34 -1.33 19.21
N VAL A 29 4.86 -0.33 19.94
CA VAL A 29 6.29 0.01 19.93
C VAL A 29 7.12 -1.13 20.52
N THR A 30 6.62 -1.78 21.57
CA THR A 30 7.27 -2.95 22.17
C THR A 30 7.38 -4.11 21.18
N ILE A 31 6.34 -4.35 20.37
CA ILE A 31 6.33 -5.38 19.34
C ILE A 31 7.37 -5.09 18.25
N ILE A 32 7.38 -3.89 17.67
CA ILE A 32 8.24 -3.55 16.52
C ILE A 32 9.72 -3.37 16.90
N THR A 33 10.01 -3.06 18.17
CA THR A 33 11.40 -2.95 18.67
C THR A 33 11.97 -4.27 19.21
N GLY A 34 11.10 -5.29 19.39
CA GLY A 34 11.45 -6.63 19.88
C GLY A 34 11.94 -7.59 18.78
N ASP A 35 11.45 -8.84 18.80
CA ASP A 35 11.77 -9.86 17.79
C ASP A 35 11.14 -9.49 16.42
N PRO A 36 11.96 -9.27 15.37
CA PRO A 36 11.46 -8.93 14.05
C PRO A 36 10.49 -9.96 13.47
N LYS A 37 10.65 -11.25 13.77
CA LYS A 37 9.75 -12.29 13.23
C LYS A 37 8.33 -12.14 13.79
N LYS A 38 8.25 -11.97 15.12
CA LYS A 38 7.00 -11.72 15.84
C LYS A 38 6.36 -10.41 15.38
N ALA A 39 7.16 -9.37 15.16
CA ALA A 39 6.68 -8.08 14.65
C ALA A 39 6.04 -8.23 13.27
N ILE A 40 6.70 -8.91 12.32
CA ILE A 40 6.16 -9.12 10.97
C ILE A 40 4.79 -9.80 11.02
N ILE A 41 4.63 -10.88 11.79
CA ILE A 41 3.33 -11.59 11.89
C ILE A 41 2.26 -10.75 12.56
N LYS A 42 2.59 -10.13 13.72
CA LYS A 42 1.62 -9.35 14.49
C LYS A 42 1.15 -8.11 13.75
N LEU A 43 2.00 -7.49 12.92
CA LEU A 43 1.62 -6.34 12.11
C LEU A 43 0.88 -6.75 10.83
N SER A 44 1.29 -7.84 10.16
CA SER A 44 0.67 -8.22 8.89
C SER A 44 -0.75 -8.77 9.06
N GLY A 45 -1.03 -9.56 10.10
CA GLY A 45 -2.34 -10.19 10.31
C GLY A 45 -3.53 -9.20 10.25
N PRO A 46 -3.55 -8.15 11.09
CA PRO A 46 -4.60 -7.14 11.04
C PRO A 46 -4.70 -6.41 9.70
N LEU A 47 -3.54 -6.12 9.07
CA LEU A 47 -3.51 -5.45 7.76
C LEU A 47 -4.07 -6.32 6.64
N ILE A 48 -3.80 -7.63 6.66
CA ILE A 48 -4.36 -8.59 5.70
C ILE A 48 -5.90 -8.55 5.79
N VAL A 49 -6.45 -8.64 7.00
CA VAL A 49 -7.90 -8.56 7.22
C VAL A 49 -8.47 -7.23 6.72
N ALA A 50 -7.83 -6.11 7.08
CA ALA A 50 -8.25 -4.78 6.66
C ALA A 50 -8.28 -4.62 5.14
N MET A 51 -7.22 -5.07 4.45
CA MET A 51 -7.09 -4.90 3.00
C MET A 51 -8.00 -5.84 2.21
N ILE A 52 -8.25 -7.06 2.71
CA ILE A 52 -9.24 -7.98 2.10
C ILE A 52 -10.64 -7.40 2.24
N LEU A 53 -11.03 -6.92 3.42
CA LEU A 53 -12.31 -6.25 3.63
C LEU A 53 -12.43 -4.98 2.77
N MET A 54 -11.31 -4.26 2.59
CA MET A 54 -11.28 -3.14 1.65
C MET A 54 -11.54 -3.55 0.20
N SER A 55 -10.94 -4.65 -0.25
CA SER A 55 -11.23 -5.17 -1.59
C SER A 55 -12.67 -5.64 -1.74
N ALA A 56 -13.26 -6.21 -0.68
CA ALA A 56 -14.65 -6.66 -0.69
C ALA A 56 -15.63 -5.47 -0.77
N TYR A 57 -15.40 -4.37 -0.04
CA TYR A 57 -16.30 -3.20 -0.17
C TYR A 57 -16.22 -2.60 -1.57
N ASN A 58 -15.04 -2.50 -2.18
CA ASN A 58 -14.91 -1.91 -3.52
C ASN A 58 -15.75 -2.69 -4.55
N LEU A 59 -15.91 -4.00 -4.36
CA LEU A 59 -16.80 -4.81 -5.20
C LEU A 59 -18.27 -4.49 -4.94
N VAL A 60 -18.67 -4.31 -3.67
CA VAL A 60 -20.05 -3.97 -3.30
C VAL A 60 -20.45 -2.58 -3.79
N ASP A 61 -19.57 -1.59 -3.64
CA ASP A 61 -19.78 -0.22 -4.16
C ASP A 61 -19.99 -0.24 -5.69
N ALA A 62 -19.14 -0.98 -6.42
CA ALA A 62 -19.29 -1.14 -7.86
C ALA A 62 -20.64 -1.77 -8.26
N ILE A 63 -21.18 -2.70 -7.46
CA ILE A 63 -22.49 -3.31 -7.69
C ILE A 63 -23.60 -2.26 -7.55
N TRP A 64 -23.57 -1.43 -6.50
CA TRP A 64 -24.57 -0.38 -6.31
C TRP A 64 -24.53 0.66 -7.42
N VAL A 65 -23.35 1.14 -7.80
CA VAL A 65 -23.21 2.10 -8.91
C VAL A 65 -23.69 1.49 -10.23
N SER A 66 -23.41 0.21 -10.47
CA SER A 66 -23.86 -0.47 -11.70
C SER A 66 -25.39 -0.53 -11.82
N GLY A 67 -26.12 -0.60 -10.69
CA GLY A 67 -27.58 -0.62 -10.65
C GLY A 67 -28.27 0.68 -11.07
N LEU A 68 -27.51 1.79 -11.21
CA LEU A 68 -28.04 3.08 -11.71
C LEU A 68 -28.13 3.18 -13.24
N GLY A 69 -27.54 2.23 -13.96
CA GLY A 69 -27.54 2.18 -15.43
C GLY A 69 -26.28 2.73 -16.09
N GLY A 70 -26.22 2.60 -17.42
CA GLY A 70 -24.99 2.82 -18.21
C GLY A 70 -24.39 4.23 -18.10
N ASN A 71 -25.22 5.27 -18.08
CA ASN A 71 -24.76 6.66 -17.98
C ASN A 71 -24.07 6.96 -16.65
N ALA A 72 -24.57 6.36 -15.56
CA ALA A 72 -23.99 6.48 -14.23
C ALA A 72 -22.62 5.80 -14.16
N LEU A 73 -22.53 4.57 -14.68
CA LEU A 73 -21.29 3.82 -14.74
C LEU A 73 -20.22 4.52 -15.58
N ALA A 74 -20.61 5.07 -16.73
CA ALA A 74 -19.73 5.86 -17.59
C ALA A 74 -19.19 7.11 -16.86
N ALA A 75 -20.08 7.86 -16.18
CA ALA A 75 -19.70 9.04 -15.40
C ALA A 75 -18.64 8.74 -14.33
N VAL A 76 -18.83 7.67 -13.54
CA VAL A 76 -17.84 7.22 -12.55
C VAL A 76 -16.55 6.75 -13.23
N GLY A 77 -16.66 6.08 -14.37
CA GLY A 77 -15.52 5.64 -15.18
C GLY A 77 -14.59 6.80 -15.59
N PHE A 78 -15.14 7.94 -16.00
CA PHE A 78 -14.34 9.12 -16.36
C PHE A 78 -13.62 9.77 -15.17
N VAL A 79 -14.19 9.70 -13.96
CA VAL A 79 -13.60 10.27 -12.74
C VAL A 79 -12.57 9.33 -12.10
N THR A 80 -12.70 8.02 -12.31
CA THR A 80 -11.86 6.99 -11.68
C THR A 80 -10.34 7.20 -11.86
N PRO A 81 -9.80 7.56 -13.03
CA PRO A 81 -8.37 7.80 -13.20
C PRO A 81 -7.84 8.94 -12.32
N LEU A 82 -8.62 10.01 -12.15
CA LEU A 82 -8.27 11.14 -11.29
C LEU A 82 -8.33 10.74 -9.81
N PHE A 83 -9.32 9.94 -9.42
CA PHE A 83 -9.41 9.38 -8.07
C PHE A 83 -8.20 8.48 -7.75
N MET A 84 -7.73 7.68 -8.71
CA MET A 84 -6.55 6.83 -8.52
C MET A 84 -5.26 7.61 -8.27
N ILE A 85 -5.12 8.83 -8.81
CA ILE A 85 -3.99 9.72 -8.48
C ILE A 85 -4.02 10.08 -6.99
N LEU A 86 -5.21 10.42 -6.47
CA LEU A 86 -5.37 10.72 -5.06
C LEU A 86 -5.08 9.48 -4.19
N VAL A 87 -5.49 8.28 -4.62
CA VAL A 87 -5.23 7.02 -3.90
C VAL A 87 -3.73 6.76 -3.82
N GLY A 88 -3.02 6.92 -4.94
CA GLY A 88 -1.56 6.79 -5.00
C GLY A 88 -0.86 7.77 -4.06
N LEU A 89 -1.28 9.04 -4.05
CA LEU A 89 -0.73 10.07 -3.16
C LEU A 89 -1.03 9.81 -1.68
N SER A 90 -2.26 9.39 -1.36
CA SER A 90 -2.65 9.01 0.00
C SER A 90 -1.81 7.83 0.52
N ASN A 91 -1.62 6.81 -0.33
CA ASN A 91 -0.74 5.68 -0.01
C ASN A 91 0.71 6.13 0.16
N GLY A 92 1.21 6.99 -0.73
CA GLY A 92 2.56 7.51 -0.69
C GLY A 92 2.85 8.32 0.57
N ILE A 93 1.99 9.29 0.92
CA ILE A 93 2.14 10.06 2.18
C ILE A 93 2.16 9.10 3.38
N GLY A 94 1.25 8.11 3.41
CA GLY A 94 1.23 7.09 4.44
C GLY A 94 2.52 6.27 4.53
N ALA A 95 3.11 5.87 3.39
CA ALA A 95 4.38 5.16 3.33
C ALA A 95 5.56 6.03 3.81
N GLY A 96 5.59 7.30 3.39
CA GLY A 96 6.58 8.28 3.84
C GLY A 96 6.54 8.54 5.34
N ALA A 97 5.34 8.70 5.90
CA ALA A 97 5.10 8.83 7.33
C ALA A 97 5.57 7.57 8.07
N THR A 98 5.13 6.39 7.61
CA THR A 98 5.50 5.10 8.20
C THR A 98 7.02 4.97 8.29
N SER A 99 7.69 5.23 7.16
CA SER A 99 9.14 5.12 7.01
C SER A 99 9.90 6.09 7.92
N ALA A 100 9.58 7.38 7.88
CA ALA A 100 10.30 8.40 8.63
C ALA A 100 10.10 8.25 10.16
N ILE A 101 8.86 8.06 10.61
CA ILE A 101 8.55 7.92 12.04
C ILE A 101 9.14 6.63 12.61
N SER A 102 9.05 5.50 11.89
CA SER A 102 9.64 4.22 12.33
C SER A 102 11.14 4.34 12.56
N ARG A 103 11.87 5.09 11.71
CA ARG A 103 13.31 5.35 11.93
C ARG A 103 13.56 6.18 13.19
N CYS A 104 12.73 7.19 13.48
CA CYS A 104 12.83 7.96 14.71
C CYS A 104 12.55 7.11 15.96
N ILE A 105 11.54 6.23 15.90
CA ILE A 105 11.23 5.27 16.97
C ILE A 105 12.42 4.34 17.21
N GLY A 106 12.98 3.77 16.15
CA GLY A 106 14.17 2.92 16.23
C GLY A 106 15.38 3.63 16.86
N ALA A 107 15.59 4.89 16.51
CA ALA A 107 16.64 5.74 17.05
C ALA A 107 16.35 6.24 18.49
N ARG A 108 15.21 5.85 19.09
CA ARG A 108 14.72 6.33 20.39
C ARG A 108 14.64 7.86 20.49
N ASN A 109 14.35 8.52 19.37
CA ASN A 109 14.24 9.97 19.28
C ASN A 109 12.76 10.40 19.35
N GLN A 110 12.21 10.52 20.56
CA GLN A 110 10.79 10.85 20.76
C GLN A 110 10.41 12.23 20.20
N GLU A 111 11.28 13.22 20.34
CA GLU A 111 11.03 14.54 19.76
C GLU A 111 10.95 14.47 18.22
N GLY A 112 11.84 13.69 17.60
CA GLY A 112 11.82 13.41 16.18
C GLY A 112 10.55 12.67 15.74
N VAL A 113 10.04 11.75 16.55
CA VAL A 113 8.77 11.04 16.31
C VAL A 113 7.61 12.03 16.20
N ASN A 114 7.42 12.86 17.23
CA ASN A 114 6.32 13.83 17.28
C ASN A 114 6.47 14.91 16.19
N ASN A 115 7.68 15.44 15.98
CA ASN A 115 7.93 16.44 14.94
C ASN A 115 7.65 15.89 13.54
N THR A 116 8.07 14.65 13.25
CA THR A 116 7.84 14.00 11.95
C THR A 116 6.34 13.73 11.71
N ALA A 117 5.60 13.34 12.76
CA ALA A 117 4.16 13.18 12.66
C ALA A 117 3.46 14.52 12.37
N MET A 118 3.85 15.61 13.05
CA MET A 118 3.32 16.94 12.76
C MET A 118 3.67 17.41 11.34
N HIS A 119 4.90 17.16 10.85
CA HIS A 119 5.26 17.44 9.46
C HIS A 119 4.39 16.65 8.48
N THR A 120 4.12 15.39 8.78
CA THR A 120 3.24 14.56 7.95
C THR A 120 1.87 15.21 7.81
N LEU A 121 1.25 15.67 8.90
CA LEU A 121 -0.04 16.35 8.86
C LEU A 121 0.01 17.66 8.07
N VAL A 122 1.03 18.49 8.30
CA VAL A 122 1.19 19.78 7.59
C VAL A 122 1.36 19.56 6.09
N ILE A 123 2.22 18.61 5.69
CA ILE A 123 2.40 18.21 4.28
C ILE A 123 1.07 17.74 3.70
N THR A 124 0.34 16.91 4.43
CA THR A 124 -0.97 16.37 4.00
C THR A 124 -1.97 17.48 3.75
N ILE A 125 -2.10 18.44 4.67
CA ILE A 125 -3.01 19.58 4.55
C ILE A 125 -2.62 20.42 3.33
N ILE A 126 -1.34 20.78 3.19
CA ILE A 126 -0.86 21.60 2.05
C ILE A 126 -1.12 20.91 0.72
N ILE A 127 -0.72 19.64 0.59
CA ILE A 127 -0.91 18.87 -0.65
C ILE A 127 -2.40 18.71 -0.95
N SER A 128 -3.23 18.41 0.07
CA SER A 128 -4.66 18.24 -0.12
C SER A 128 -5.36 19.52 -0.59
N LEU A 129 -4.99 20.68 -0.03
CA LEU A 129 -5.58 21.96 -0.42
C LEU A 129 -5.22 22.30 -1.88
N ILE A 130 -3.94 22.16 -2.23
CA ILE A 130 -3.46 22.39 -3.60
C ILE A 130 -4.19 21.47 -4.58
N LEU A 131 -4.27 20.17 -4.27
CA LEU A 131 -4.91 19.20 -5.16
C LEU A 131 -6.41 19.40 -5.27
N THR A 132 -7.09 19.74 -4.17
CA THR A 132 -8.53 20.02 -4.19
C THR A 132 -8.81 21.19 -5.13
N VAL A 133 -8.08 22.31 -4.98
CA VAL A 133 -8.24 23.50 -5.83
C VAL A 133 -7.96 23.17 -7.31
N LEU A 134 -6.86 22.45 -7.59
CA LEU A 134 -6.53 22.07 -8.96
C LEU A 134 -7.58 21.14 -9.56
N LEU A 135 -7.99 20.09 -8.84
CA LEU A 135 -8.97 19.14 -9.33
C LEU A 135 -10.33 19.80 -9.58
N GLU A 136 -10.81 20.66 -8.69
CA GLU A 136 -12.08 21.38 -8.88
C GLU A 136 -12.04 22.32 -10.10
N ILE A 137 -10.96 23.09 -10.26
CA ILE A 137 -10.82 24.03 -11.40
C ILE A 137 -10.74 23.27 -12.74
N PHE A 138 -9.97 22.18 -12.78
CA PHE A 138 -9.71 21.45 -14.02
C PHE A 138 -10.68 20.29 -14.27
N LEU A 139 -11.58 19.96 -13.34
CA LEU A 139 -12.50 18.83 -13.44
C LEU A 139 -13.29 18.84 -14.76
N ASN A 140 -14.04 19.92 -15.01
CA ASN A 140 -14.90 20.01 -16.19
C ASN A 140 -14.09 19.99 -17.51
N PRO A 141 -13.02 20.81 -17.68
CA PRO A 141 -12.17 20.73 -18.86
C PRO A 141 -11.57 19.34 -19.10
N VAL A 142 -11.05 18.69 -18.05
CA VAL A 142 -10.43 17.37 -18.15
C VAL A 142 -11.47 16.32 -18.56
N LEU A 143 -12.63 16.29 -17.90
CA LEU A 143 -13.70 15.34 -18.25
C LEU A 143 -14.26 15.57 -19.67
N SER A 144 -14.33 16.83 -20.10
CA SER A 144 -14.73 17.18 -21.47
C SER A 144 -13.73 16.65 -22.51
N VAL A 145 -12.43 16.83 -22.26
CA VAL A 145 -11.34 16.30 -23.12
C VAL A 145 -11.31 14.77 -23.12
N LEU A 146 -11.64 14.14 -22.00
CA LEU A 146 -11.76 12.68 -21.91
C LEU A 146 -12.98 12.13 -22.68
N GLY A 147 -13.87 12.99 -23.17
CA GLY A 147 -15.00 12.59 -24.01
C GLY A 147 -16.25 12.21 -23.24
N ALA A 148 -16.48 12.79 -22.06
CA ALA A 148 -17.65 12.47 -21.23
C ALA A 148 -19.01 12.75 -21.89
N GLY A 149 -19.07 13.64 -22.90
CA GLY A 149 -20.26 13.89 -23.71
C GLY A 149 -21.50 14.14 -22.87
N ASP A 150 -22.58 13.40 -23.16
CA ASP A 150 -23.86 13.51 -22.44
C ASP A 150 -23.78 13.13 -20.95
N THR A 151 -22.75 12.38 -20.54
CA THR A 151 -22.51 12.01 -19.14
C THR A 151 -21.69 13.04 -18.37
N LEU A 152 -21.23 14.11 -19.02
CA LEU A 152 -20.37 15.14 -18.42
C LEU A 152 -20.99 15.75 -17.16
N GLY A 153 -22.29 16.06 -17.17
CA GLY A 153 -22.98 16.63 -16.01
C GLY A 153 -22.96 15.69 -14.78
N LEU A 154 -23.20 14.39 -15.01
CA LEU A 154 -23.12 13.36 -13.96
C LEU A 154 -21.69 13.18 -13.45
N ALA A 155 -20.71 13.15 -14.38
CA ALA A 155 -19.30 12.99 -14.04
C ALA A 155 -18.77 14.19 -13.24
N VAL A 156 -19.16 15.42 -13.61
CA VAL A 156 -18.81 16.63 -12.85
C VAL A 156 -19.46 16.61 -11.47
N SER A 157 -20.76 16.30 -11.36
CA SER A 157 -21.44 16.24 -10.06
C SER A 157 -20.80 15.21 -9.11
N TYR A 158 -20.47 14.02 -9.63
CA TYR A 158 -19.76 12.99 -8.88
C TYR A 158 -18.34 13.43 -8.50
N GLY A 159 -17.60 14.00 -9.45
CA GLY A 159 -16.22 14.45 -9.28
C GLY A 159 -16.07 15.56 -8.25
N GLN A 160 -16.95 16.57 -8.26
CA GLN A 160 -16.92 17.69 -7.31
C GLN A 160 -17.08 17.22 -5.87
N VAL A 161 -18.06 16.34 -5.61
CA VAL A 161 -18.25 15.78 -4.27
C VAL A 161 -17.04 14.95 -3.85
N THR A 162 -16.54 14.09 -4.75
CA THR A 162 -15.39 13.22 -4.50
C THR A 162 -14.13 14.04 -4.18
N PHE A 163 -13.87 15.10 -4.94
CA PHE A 163 -12.65 15.90 -4.82
C PHE A 163 -12.71 16.94 -3.70
N ALA A 164 -13.89 17.42 -3.32
CA ALA A 164 -14.07 18.11 -2.04
C ALA A 164 -13.63 17.25 -0.83
N GLY A 165 -13.76 15.92 -0.94
CA GLY A 165 -13.31 14.95 0.06
C GLY A 165 -11.81 14.66 0.09
N THR A 166 -11.01 15.26 -0.80
CA THR A 166 -9.57 14.97 -0.98
C THR A 166 -8.78 15.11 0.33
N ILE A 167 -9.09 16.11 1.15
CA ILE A 167 -8.43 16.31 2.45
C ILE A 167 -8.64 15.15 3.41
N LEU A 168 -9.85 14.59 3.47
CA LEU A 168 -10.18 13.46 4.34
C LEU A 168 -9.44 12.21 3.87
N MET A 169 -9.36 12.00 2.56
CA MET A 169 -8.69 10.84 1.99
C MET A 169 -7.16 10.87 2.18
N LEU A 170 -6.55 12.03 2.02
CA LEU A 170 -5.12 12.20 2.27
C LEU A 170 -4.81 12.15 3.77
N PHE A 171 -5.67 12.74 4.62
CA PHE A 171 -5.55 12.67 6.07
C PHE A 171 -5.61 11.23 6.59
N THR A 172 -6.59 10.45 6.15
CA THR A 172 -6.71 9.04 6.57
C THR A 172 -5.51 8.22 6.14
N GLY A 173 -4.99 8.40 4.92
CA GLY A 173 -3.74 7.76 4.47
C GLY A 173 -2.54 8.12 5.34
N ALA A 174 -2.36 9.40 5.65
CA ALA A 174 -1.32 9.90 6.55
C ALA A 174 -1.46 9.30 7.96
N ALA A 175 -2.66 9.33 8.52
CA ALA A 175 -2.93 8.82 9.85
C ALA A 175 -2.76 7.30 9.97
N TYR A 176 -3.16 6.54 8.95
CA TYR A 176 -2.83 5.11 8.87
C TYR A 176 -1.32 4.88 8.84
N GLY A 177 -0.57 5.73 8.13
CA GLY A 177 0.89 5.70 8.14
C GLY A 177 1.47 5.94 9.54
N ILE A 178 0.95 6.93 10.27
CA ILE A 178 1.36 7.25 11.64
C ILE A 178 1.08 6.06 12.58
N LEU A 179 -0.15 5.54 12.60
CA LEU A 179 -0.52 4.39 13.45
C LEU A 179 0.32 3.14 13.15
N ARG A 180 0.55 2.84 11.87
CA ARG A 180 1.41 1.71 11.48
C ARG A 180 2.85 1.90 11.91
N SER A 181 3.36 3.13 11.87
CA SER A 181 4.75 3.43 12.26
C SER A 181 5.07 3.08 13.71
N GLU A 182 4.10 3.24 14.61
CA GLU A 182 4.20 2.85 16.02
C GLU A 182 3.73 1.42 16.29
N GLY A 183 3.45 0.65 15.24
CA GLY A 183 3.04 -0.76 15.33
C GLY A 183 1.56 -0.98 15.63
N ASP A 184 0.72 0.07 15.69
CA ASP A 184 -0.71 -0.03 15.95
C ASP A 184 -1.52 -0.34 14.67
N THR A 185 -1.26 -1.55 14.16
CA THR A 185 -1.98 -2.10 13.01
C THR A 185 -3.42 -2.50 13.33
N LYS A 186 -3.77 -2.68 14.62
CA LYS A 186 -5.14 -2.99 15.04
C LYS A 186 -6.04 -1.78 14.90
N ARG A 187 -5.63 -0.59 15.38
CA ARG A 187 -6.39 0.65 15.15
C ARG A 187 -6.48 0.99 13.67
N THR A 188 -5.40 0.77 12.93
CA THR A 188 -5.40 0.94 11.48
C THR A 188 -6.46 0.04 10.82
N MET A 189 -6.49 -1.24 11.20
CA MET A 189 -7.51 -2.20 10.73
C MET A 189 -8.92 -1.76 11.12
N TYR A 190 -9.17 -1.42 12.38
CA TYR A 190 -10.50 -0.98 12.82
C TYR A 190 -10.97 0.26 12.07
N ALA A 191 -10.11 1.25 11.85
CA ALA A 191 -10.45 2.44 11.10
C ALA A 191 -10.81 2.11 9.64
N MET A 192 -10.01 1.28 8.96
CA MET A 192 -10.30 0.83 7.60
C MET A 192 -11.63 0.07 7.51
N ILE A 193 -11.91 -0.82 8.46
CA ILE A 193 -13.15 -1.59 8.52
C ILE A 193 -14.35 -0.68 8.78
N ILE A 194 -14.26 0.25 9.74
CA ILE A 194 -15.33 1.20 10.04
C ILE A 194 -15.65 2.02 8.80
N SER A 195 -14.64 2.57 8.12
CA SER A 195 -14.82 3.34 6.89
C SER A 195 -15.54 2.51 5.81
N ALA A 196 -15.07 1.28 5.57
CA ALA A 196 -15.66 0.37 4.59
C ALA A 196 -17.11 -0.02 4.91
N VAL A 197 -17.41 -0.38 6.16
CA VAL A 197 -18.75 -0.78 6.60
C VAL A 197 -19.72 0.38 6.55
N VAL A 198 -19.30 1.56 7.02
CA VAL A 198 -20.10 2.78 6.94
C VAL A 198 -20.44 3.10 5.48
N ASN A 199 -19.44 3.08 4.60
CA ASN A 199 -19.64 3.36 3.19
C ASN A 199 -20.64 2.36 2.57
N MET A 200 -20.43 1.06 2.78
CA MET A 200 -21.30 0.00 2.28
C MET A 200 -22.76 0.14 2.74
N VAL A 201 -23.00 0.65 3.95
CA VAL A 201 -24.35 0.91 4.47
C VAL A 201 -24.93 2.20 3.89
N LEU A 202 -24.11 3.25 3.75
CA LEU A 202 -24.55 4.54 3.23
C LEU A 202 -24.82 4.51 1.73
N ASP A 203 -24.12 3.70 0.96
CA ASP A 203 -24.29 3.61 -0.50
C ASP A 203 -25.76 3.37 -0.89
N PRO A 204 -26.42 2.25 -0.53
CA PRO A 204 -27.79 2.01 -0.96
C PRO A 204 -28.78 3.05 -0.41
N ILE A 205 -28.49 3.62 0.77
CA ILE A 205 -29.31 4.67 1.38
C ILE A 205 -29.24 5.95 0.56
N LEU A 206 -28.04 6.44 0.23
CA LEU A 206 -27.88 7.70 -0.47
C LEU A 206 -28.15 7.57 -1.97
N ILE A 207 -27.76 6.44 -2.57
CA ILE A 207 -27.97 6.17 -3.99
C ILE A 207 -29.46 6.02 -4.30
N TYR A 208 -30.16 5.12 -3.60
CA TYR A 208 -31.54 4.74 -3.94
C TYR A 208 -32.58 5.38 -3.02
N LEU A 209 -32.43 5.30 -1.70
CA LEU A 209 -33.46 5.76 -0.77
C LEU A 209 -33.59 7.29 -0.75
N ALA A 210 -32.46 8.01 -0.76
CA ALA A 210 -32.44 9.46 -0.88
C ALA A 210 -32.59 9.94 -2.33
N GLY A 211 -32.44 9.04 -3.31
CA GLY A 211 -32.55 9.34 -4.73
C GLY A 211 -31.42 10.22 -5.29
N TRP A 212 -30.24 10.25 -4.65
CA TRP A 212 -29.12 11.08 -5.10
C TRP A 212 -28.30 10.44 -6.23
N GLY A 213 -28.62 9.19 -6.60
CA GLY A 213 -27.98 8.49 -7.70
C GLY A 213 -26.46 8.43 -7.54
N VAL A 214 -25.73 8.82 -8.59
CA VAL A 214 -24.27 8.74 -8.63
C VAL A 214 -23.62 9.67 -7.59
N ALA A 215 -24.16 10.87 -7.41
CA ALA A 215 -23.67 11.79 -6.37
C ALA A 215 -23.84 11.20 -4.96
N GLY A 216 -24.85 10.35 -4.76
CA GLY A 216 -25.05 9.60 -3.52
C GLY A 216 -23.86 8.71 -3.15
N ALA A 217 -23.26 8.01 -4.12
CA ALA A 217 -22.07 7.17 -3.92
C ALA A 217 -20.84 8.01 -3.52
N ALA A 218 -20.65 9.17 -4.16
CA ALA A 218 -19.59 10.10 -3.77
C ALA A 218 -19.79 10.61 -2.34
N TRP A 219 -21.00 11.01 -1.96
CA TRP A 219 -21.31 11.45 -0.60
C TRP A 219 -21.13 10.36 0.43
N ALA A 220 -21.53 9.12 0.13
CA ALA A 220 -21.31 7.98 1.01
C ALA A 220 -19.81 7.78 1.29
N THR A 221 -18.97 7.96 0.28
CA THR A 221 -17.51 7.90 0.40
C THR A 221 -16.96 9.06 1.25
N VAL A 222 -17.42 10.29 1.03
CA VAL A 222 -16.95 11.46 1.81
C VAL A 222 -17.37 11.35 3.27
N ILE A 223 -18.62 10.95 3.54
CA ILE A 223 -19.16 10.81 4.90
C ILE A 223 -18.46 9.66 5.64
N SER A 224 -18.19 8.54 4.98
CA SER A 224 -17.45 7.43 5.60
C SER A 224 -16.04 7.85 6.00
N GLN A 225 -15.35 8.59 5.13
CA GLN A 225 -14.03 9.14 5.40
C GLN A 225 -14.05 10.21 6.50
N ALA A 226 -15.11 11.02 6.58
CA ALA A 226 -15.30 11.99 7.65
C ALA A 226 -15.50 11.28 9.01
N MET A 227 -16.34 10.24 9.06
CA MET A 227 -16.59 9.50 10.29
C MET A 227 -15.35 8.78 10.81
N VAL A 228 -14.59 8.11 9.93
CA VAL A 228 -13.33 7.49 10.35
C VAL A 228 -12.29 8.53 10.76
N THR A 229 -12.25 9.69 10.11
CA THR A 229 -11.38 10.82 10.50
C THR A 229 -11.68 11.26 11.93
N VAL A 230 -12.96 11.37 12.32
CA VAL A 230 -13.36 11.71 13.69
C VAL A 230 -12.88 10.65 14.69
N VAL A 231 -13.00 9.35 14.37
CA VAL A 231 -12.53 8.25 15.23
C VAL A 231 -11.01 8.34 15.43
N ILE A 232 -10.26 8.58 14.35
CA ILE A 232 -8.80 8.71 14.40
C ILE A 232 -8.38 9.95 15.21
N LEU A 233 -9.03 11.09 15.01
CA LEU A 233 -8.79 12.31 15.78
C LEU A 233 -9.11 12.11 17.26
N TYR A 234 -10.16 11.36 17.59
CA TYR A 234 -10.46 10.98 18.96
C TYR A 234 -9.31 10.19 19.60
N TRP A 235 -8.72 9.21 18.90
CA TRP A 235 -7.57 8.45 19.40
C TRP A 235 -6.36 9.34 19.66
N PHE A 236 -6.00 10.22 18.72
CA PHE A 236 -4.82 11.06 18.85
C PHE A 236 -4.99 12.23 19.82
N LEU A 237 -6.13 12.93 19.80
CA LEU A 237 -6.30 14.21 20.50
C LEU A 237 -6.99 14.06 21.86
N LYS A 238 -7.86 13.07 22.02
CA LYS A 238 -8.67 12.90 23.25
C LYS A 238 -8.24 11.70 24.07
N LYS A 239 -8.10 10.52 23.46
CA LYS A 239 -7.66 9.31 24.17
C LYS A 239 -6.18 9.37 24.54
N LYS A 240 -5.35 9.92 23.65
CA LYS A 240 -3.90 10.19 23.85
C LYS A 240 -3.11 8.99 24.37
N ASP A 241 -3.46 7.80 23.94
CA ASP A 241 -2.79 6.54 24.26
C ASP A 241 -1.99 5.98 23.08
N THR A 242 -1.75 6.81 22.05
CA THR A 242 -0.81 6.57 20.97
C THR A 242 0.61 6.93 21.42
N TYR A 243 1.61 6.31 20.81
CA TYR A 243 3.01 6.63 21.12
C TYR A 243 3.42 8.00 20.55
N VAL A 244 2.81 8.38 19.42
CA VAL A 244 2.91 9.71 18.82
C VAL A 244 1.99 10.70 19.55
N ASP A 245 2.53 11.87 19.91
CA ASP A 245 1.75 13.02 20.39
C ASP A 245 1.61 14.06 19.28
N LEU A 246 0.36 14.28 18.83
CA LEU A 246 0.01 15.28 17.84
C LEU A 246 -0.29 16.61 18.52
N SER A 247 0.78 17.35 18.82
CA SER A 247 0.70 18.70 19.37
C SER A 247 1.57 19.67 18.58
N TRP A 248 1.01 20.86 18.32
CA TRP A 248 1.74 21.97 17.69
C TRP A 248 2.99 22.39 18.46
N LYS A 249 3.08 22.10 19.76
CA LYS A 249 4.29 22.31 20.56
C LYS A 249 5.52 21.56 20.01
N TYR A 250 5.32 20.41 19.37
CA TYR A 250 6.39 19.59 18.82
C TYR A 250 6.74 19.92 17.36
N PHE A 251 5.98 20.81 16.71
CA PHE A 251 6.25 21.19 15.33
C PHE A 251 7.41 22.19 15.26
N LYS A 252 8.54 21.73 14.72
CA LYS A 252 9.74 22.53 14.44
C LYS A 252 10.08 22.40 12.96
N PRO A 253 9.75 23.39 12.12
CA PRO A 253 9.98 23.31 10.68
C PRO A 253 11.39 22.85 10.33
N ASP A 254 11.51 21.69 9.70
CA ASP A 254 12.78 21.13 9.27
C ASP A 254 12.64 20.54 7.87
N LEU A 255 13.32 21.17 6.91
CA LEU A 255 13.34 20.73 5.52
C LEU A 255 13.90 19.30 5.38
N LYS A 256 14.78 18.85 6.28
CA LYS A 256 15.29 17.47 6.27
C LYS A 256 14.18 16.47 6.61
N VAL A 257 13.29 16.80 7.55
CA VAL A 257 12.14 15.97 7.90
C VAL A 257 11.17 15.91 6.72
N THR A 258 10.84 17.06 6.12
CA THR A 258 9.99 17.12 4.92
C THR A 258 10.58 16.30 3.76
N LYS A 259 11.88 16.45 3.47
CA LYS A 259 12.57 15.67 2.43
C LYS A 259 12.61 14.17 2.76
N SER A 260 12.74 13.81 4.04
CA SER A 260 12.72 12.42 4.50
C SER A 260 11.35 11.76 4.27
N ILE A 261 10.24 12.49 4.50
CA ILE A 261 8.88 12.02 4.24
C ILE A 261 8.62 11.94 2.73
N LEU A 262 8.82 13.04 1.99
CA LEU A 262 8.54 13.11 0.55
C LEU A 262 9.48 12.24 -0.29
N GLY A 263 10.71 12.03 0.17
CA GLY A 263 11.70 11.14 -0.48
C GLY A 263 11.31 9.66 -0.46
N VAL A 264 10.31 9.29 0.33
CA VAL A 264 9.66 7.97 0.28
C VAL A 264 8.25 8.06 -0.27
N GLY A 265 7.49 9.10 0.10
CA GLY A 265 6.09 9.20 -0.29
C GLY A 265 5.86 9.52 -1.76
N LEU A 266 6.63 10.42 -2.37
CA LEU A 266 6.50 10.70 -3.80
C LEU A 266 6.88 9.47 -4.66
N PRO A 267 8.00 8.77 -4.39
CA PRO A 267 8.31 7.54 -5.10
C PRO A 267 7.24 6.45 -4.95
N ALA A 268 6.71 6.23 -3.74
CA ALA A 268 5.63 5.26 -3.52
C ALA A 268 4.34 5.65 -4.27
N SER A 269 4.04 6.94 -4.38
CA SER A 269 2.91 7.42 -5.19
C SER A 269 3.12 7.13 -6.67
N ALA A 270 4.35 7.34 -7.17
CA ALA A 270 4.72 7.11 -8.56
C ALA A 270 4.66 5.62 -8.95
N GLU A 271 4.80 4.69 -7.99
CA GLU A 271 4.64 3.24 -8.25
C GLU A 271 3.24 2.92 -8.83
N PHE A 272 2.18 3.64 -8.43
CA PHE A 272 0.85 3.47 -9.02
C PHE A 272 0.80 3.92 -10.49
N MET A 273 1.50 5.00 -10.85
CA MET A 273 1.60 5.45 -12.24
C MET A 273 2.36 4.44 -13.11
N VAL A 274 3.39 3.80 -12.54
CA VAL A 274 4.12 2.71 -13.21
C VAL A 274 3.17 1.55 -13.52
N MET A 275 2.35 1.12 -12.56
CA MET A 275 1.37 0.04 -12.78
C MET A 275 0.37 0.36 -13.89
N SER A 276 -0.11 1.62 -13.97
CA SER A 276 -0.99 2.07 -15.04
C SER A 276 -0.30 2.03 -16.41
N ALA A 277 0.96 2.50 -16.49
CA ALA A 277 1.74 2.47 -17.73
C ALA A 277 1.98 1.03 -18.23
N VAL A 278 2.28 0.11 -17.32
CA VAL A 278 2.45 -1.31 -17.63
C VAL A 278 1.19 -1.91 -18.19
N THR A 279 0.06 -1.64 -17.54
CA THR A 279 -1.26 -2.12 -17.99
C THR A 279 -1.57 -1.64 -19.41
N ALA A 280 -1.28 -0.36 -19.72
CA ALA A 280 -1.48 0.17 -21.06
C ALA A 280 -0.59 -0.53 -22.10
N ILE A 281 0.69 -0.74 -21.79
CA ILE A 281 1.63 -1.45 -22.69
C ILE A 281 1.17 -2.88 -22.93
N LEU A 282 0.80 -3.61 -21.88
CA LEU A 282 0.32 -4.99 -22.01
C LEU A 282 -0.96 -5.06 -22.84
N ASN A 283 -1.91 -4.14 -22.64
CA ASN A 283 -3.12 -4.08 -23.45
C ASN A 283 -2.82 -3.83 -24.94
N ILE A 284 -1.88 -2.94 -25.27
CA ILE A 284 -1.46 -2.70 -26.65
C ILE A 284 -0.90 -3.99 -27.28
N ILE A 285 0.00 -4.68 -26.57
CA ILE A 285 0.58 -5.94 -27.05
C ILE A 285 -0.52 -7.00 -27.23
N LEU A 286 -1.42 -7.15 -26.26
CA LEU A 286 -2.52 -8.12 -26.31
C LEU A 286 -3.45 -7.90 -27.52
N VAL A 287 -3.85 -6.64 -27.77
CA VAL A 287 -4.66 -6.30 -28.94
C VAL A 287 -3.93 -6.67 -30.23
N GLN A 288 -2.63 -6.35 -30.32
CA GLN A 288 -1.84 -6.62 -31.51
C GLN A 288 -1.70 -8.12 -31.81
N VAL A 289 -1.54 -8.97 -30.79
CA VAL A 289 -1.26 -10.40 -30.98
C VAL A 289 -2.49 -11.31 -30.96
N ALA A 290 -3.58 -10.88 -30.33
CA ALA A 290 -4.74 -11.74 -30.08
C ALA A 290 -6.09 -10.98 -29.99
N GLY A 291 -6.12 -9.68 -30.31
CA GLY A 291 -7.35 -8.90 -30.35
C GLY A 291 -7.91 -8.51 -28.97
N THR A 292 -9.14 -7.98 -28.98
CA THR A 292 -9.81 -7.42 -27.79
C THR A 292 -10.19 -8.48 -26.76
N ASP A 293 -10.44 -9.71 -27.19
CA ASP A 293 -10.77 -10.83 -26.31
C ASP A 293 -9.63 -11.14 -25.34
N ALA A 294 -8.38 -11.05 -25.80
CA ALA A 294 -7.20 -11.25 -24.97
C ALA A 294 -7.08 -10.17 -23.87
N VAL A 295 -7.49 -8.94 -24.17
CA VAL A 295 -7.57 -7.84 -23.18
C VAL A 295 -8.67 -8.12 -22.16
N ALA A 296 -9.82 -8.66 -22.58
CA ALA A 296 -10.89 -9.05 -21.68
C ALA A 296 -10.45 -10.17 -20.72
N VAL A 297 -9.77 -11.20 -21.24
CA VAL A 297 -9.18 -12.28 -20.45
C VAL A 297 -8.18 -11.74 -19.42
N TYR A 298 -7.24 -10.90 -19.86
CA TYR A 298 -6.26 -10.28 -18.99
C TYR A 298 -6.95 -9.43 -17.90
N SER A 299 -7.91 -8.58 -18.28
CA SER A 299 -8.60 -7.68 -17.34
C SER A 299 -9.38 -8.45 -16.27
N ALA A 300 -10.09 -9.52 -16.67
CA ALA A 300 -10.82 -10.38 -15.75
C ALA A 300 -9.87 -11.13 -14.82
N GLY A 301 -8.85 -11.78 -15.38
CA GLY A 301 -7.87 -12.55 -14.61
C GLY A 301 -7.03 -11.68 -13.68
N TRP A 302 -6.64 -10.47 -14.11
CA TRP A 302 -5.80 -9.57 -13.32
C TRP A 302 -6.50 -9.04 -12.07
N ARG A 303 -7.83 -8.94 -12.07
CA ARG A 303 -8.62 -8.64 -10.85
C ARG A 303 -8.41 -9.72 -9.79
N VAL A 304 -8.41 -10.99 -10.18
CA VAL A 304 -8.16 -12.13 -9.28
C VAL A 304 -6.71 -12.14 -8.81
N VAL A 305 -5.77 -11.87 -9.73
CA VAL A 305 -4.33 -11.72 -9.41
C VAL A 305 -4.11 -10.65 -8.34
N MET A 306 -4.75 -9.48 -8.49
CA MET A 306 -4.64 -8.40 -7.51
C MET A 306 -5.18 -8.82 -6.14
N MET A 307 -6.30 -9.53 -6.09
CA MET A 307 -6.83 -10.08 -4.82
C MET A 307 -5.85 -11.06 -4.17
N ALA A 308 -5.20 -11.91 -4.96
CA ALA A 308 -4.20 -12.86 -4.46
C ALA A 308 -2.93 -12.17 -3.92
N ILE A 309 -2.57 -10.99 -4.44
CA ILE A 309 -1.41 -10.19 -4.01
C ILE A 309 -1.67 -9.43 -2.70
N ILE A 310 -2.93 -9.10 -2.38
CA ILE A 310 -3.29 -8.28 -1.20
C ILE A 310 -2.58 -8.75 0.09
N PRO A 311 -2.60 -10.04 0.45
CA PRO A 311 -1.97 -10.46 1.71
C PRO A 311 -0.44 -10.31 1.69
N MET A 312 0.19 -10.47 0.53
CA MET A 312 1.62 -10.21 0.36
C MET A 312 1.93 -8.71 0.48
N ALA A 313 1.10 -7.84 -0.08
CA ALA A 313 1.24 -6.39 0.06
C ALA A 313 1.08 -5.91 1.51
N ALA A 314 0.17 -6.53 2.27
CA ALA A 314 0.01 -6.27 3.71
C ALA A 314 1.27 -6.64 4.51
N VAL A 315 1.91 -7.78 4.19
CA VAL A 315 3.21 -8.14 4.78
C VAL A 315 4.29 -7.14 4.38
N GLY A 316 4.31 -6.66 3.13
CA GLY A 316 5.22 -5.61 2.67
C GLY A 316 5.08 -4.31 3.50
N THR A 317 3.84 -3.92 3.78
CA THR A 317 3.56 -2.75 4.64
C THR A 317 4.12 -2.93 6.06
N ALA A 318 4.05 -4.13 6.63
CA ALA A 318 4.69 -4.44 7.91
C ALA A 318 6.23 -4.37 7.82
N VAL A 319 6.82 -4.81 6.71
CA VAL A 319 8.27 -4.73 6.46
C VAL A 319 8.77 -3.29 6.46
N VAL A 320 8.03 -2.33 5.91
CA VAL A 320 8.41 -0.90 5.94
C VAL A 320 8.64 -0.44 7.38
N THR A 321 7.70 -0.76 8.28
CA THR A 321 7.76 -0.39 9.70
C THR A 321 8.94 -1.07 10.42
N VAL A 322 8.99 -2.41 10.36
CA VAL A 322 10.02 -3.20 11.08
C VAL A 322 11.42 -2.87 10.56
N SER A 323 11.56 -2.66 9.25
CA SER A 323 12.84 -2.25 8.64
C SER A 323 13.24 -0.85 9.06
N GLY A 324 12.30 0.10 9.12
CA GLY A 324 12.55 1.46 9.59
C GLY A 324 13.04 1.48 11.03
N VAL A 325 12.37 0.75 11.93
CA VAL A 325 12.77 0.61 13.34
C VAL A 325 14.16 -0.02 13.46
N ALA A 326 14.40 -1.15 12.78
CA ALA A 326 15.70 -1.84 12.83
C ALA A 326 16.85 -0.95 12.30
N TYR A 327 16.59 -0.20 11.23
CA TYR A 327 17.55 0.72 10.66
C TYR A 327 17.83 1.92 11.57
N GLY A 328 16.79 2.55 12.13
CA GLY A 328 16.93 3.65 13.09
C GLY A 328 17.69 3.24 14.35
N ALA A 329 17.46 2.02 14.83
CA ALA A 329 18.16 1.43 15.98
C ALA A 329 19.59 0.95 15.65
N ARG A 330 20.03 1.06 14.39
CA ARG A 330 21.28 0.46 13.86
C ARG A 330 21.40 -1.05 14.11
N LYS A 331 20.28 -1.75 14.33
CA LYS A 331 20.21 -3.20 14.50
C LYS A 331 20.08 -3.88 13.14
N TYR A 332 21.11 -3.79 12.30
CA TYR A 332 21.05 -4.29 10.93
C TYR A 332 20.88 -5.82 10.83
N ILE A 333 21.19 -6.58 11.89
CA ILE A 333 20.83 -8.00 11.97
C ILE A 333 19.31 -8.19 11.96
N ASN A 334 18.57 -7.36 12.71
CA ASN A 334 17.12 -7.38 12.74
C ASN A 334 16.52 -7.03 11.38
N LEU A 335 17.15 -6.11 10.65
CA LEU A 335 16.75 -5.78 9.28
C LEU A 335 16.86 -6.99 8.34
N ARG A 336 17.98 -7.73 8.41
CA ARG A 336 18.18 -8.96 7.63
C ARG A 336 17.16 -10.05 7.99
N ILE A 337 16.88 -10.21 9.28
CA ILE A 337 15.88 -11.16 9.79
C ILE A 337 14.49 -10.78 9.29
N ALA A 338 14.10 -9.51 9.41
CA ALA A 338 12.81 -9.00 8.94
C ALA A 338 12.61 -9.28 7.44
N HIS A 339 13.60 -8.94 6.60
CA HIS A 339 13.56 -9.17 5.16
C HIS A 339 13.48 -10.66 4.80
N SER A 340 14.34 -11.49 5.39
CA SER A 340 14.38 -12.92 5.04
C SER A 340 13.15 -13.66 5.55
N TYR A 341 12.63 -13.26 6.72
CA TYR A 341 11.46 -13.89 7.31
C TYR A 341 10.17 -13.45 6.61
N SER A 342 10.03 -12.17 6.24
CA SER A 342 8.87 -11.69 5.50
C SER A 342 8.78 -12.31 4.12
N ILE A 343 9.90 -12.57 3.44
CA ILE A 343 9.92 -13.34 2.18
C ILE A 343 9.41 -14.77 2.42
N LYS A 344 9.84 -15.46 3.48
CA LYS A 344 9.34 -16.80 3.80
C LYS A 344 7.83 -16.81 4.06
N VAL A 345 7.33 -15.85 4.83
CA VAL A 345 5.89 -15.70 5.10
C VAL A 345 5.14 -15.40 3.81
N GLY A 346 5.64 -14.47 2.99
CA GLY A 346 5.05 -14.14 1.70
C GLY A 346 5.06 -15.29 0.71
N LEU A 347 6.11 -16.11 0.67
CA LEU A 347 6.18 -17.32 -0.14
C LEU A 347 5.18 -18.38 0.32
N ALA A 348 4.98 -18.55 1.63
CA ALA A 348 3.96 -19.45 2.15
C ALA A 348 2.54 -18.98 1.75
N ILE A 349 2.27 -17.67 1.88
CA ILE A 349 1.03 -17.06 1.41
C ILE A 349 0.85 -17.28 -0.10
N ALA A 350 1.88 -16.99 -0.90
CA ALA A 350 1.86 -17.15 -2.35
C ALA A 350 1.62 -18.60 -2.79
N ALA A 351 2.21 -19.57 -2.08
CA ALA A 351 1.97 -20.99 -2.34
C ALA A 351 0.51 -21.36 -2.03
N ILE A 352 -0.05 -20.90 -0.91
CA ILE A 352 -1.45 -21.14 -0.55
C ILE A 352 -2.38 -20.50 -1.57
N THR A 353 -2.20 -19.20 -1.87
CA THR A 353 -3.06 -18.49 -2.84
C THR A 353 -2.88 -19.02 -4.26
N GLY A 354 -1.68 -19.45 -4.64
CA GLY A 354 -1.40 -20.11 -5.92
C GLY A 354 -2.10 -21.46 -6.06
N VAL A 355 -2.00 -22.33 -5.04
CA VAL A 355 -2.72 -23.62 -5.06
C VAL A 355 -4.23 -23.42 -5.11
N LEU A 356 -4.77 -22.50 -4.30
CA LEU A 356 -6.20 -22.17 -4.34
C LEU A 356 -6.61 -21.62 -5.70
N THR A 357 -5.84 -20.68 -6.26
CA THR A 357 -6.15 -20.11 -7.58
C THR A 357 -6.09 -21.19 -8.67
N TYR A 358 -5.11 -22.09 -8.63
CA TYR A 358 -4.98 -23.15 -9.63
C TYR A 358 -6.16 -24.12 -9.60
N ILE A 359 -6.53 -24.60 -8.41
CA ILE A 359 -7.64 -25.55 -8.22
C ILE A 359 -8.98 -24.89 -8.59
N PHE A 360 -9.19 -23.65 -8.16
CA PHE A 360 -10.46 -22.96 -8.35
C PHE A 360 -10.54 -22.14 -9.64
N ALA A 361 -9.48 -22.07 -10.45
CA ALA A 361 -9.44 -21.29 -11.69
C ALA A 361 -10.64 -21.52 -12.62
N PRO A 362 -11.11 -22.76 -12.88
CA PRO A 362 -12.30 -22.97 -13.72
C PRO A 362 -13.57 -22.36 -13.14
N TYR A 363 -13.77 -22.45 -11.82
CA TYR A 363 -14.93 -21.89 -11.14
C TYR A 363 -14.88 -20.36 -11.07
N ILE A 364 -13.70 -19.81 -10.79
CA ILE A 364 -13.48 -18.36 -10.80
C ILE A 364 -13.75 -17.82 -12.20
N ALA A 365 -13.25 -18.48 -13.25
CA ALA A 365 -13.45 -18.06 -14.63
C ALA A 365 -14.93 -17.99 -15.03
N GLN A 366 -15.76 -18.94 -14.56
CA GLN A 366 -17.21 -18.92 -14.80
C GLN A 366 -17.90 -17.67 -14.22
N ILE A 367 -17.43 -17.16 -13.09
CA ILE A 367 -17.97 -15.92 -12.49
C ILE A 367 -17.73 -14.72 -13.42
N PHE A 368 -16.57 -14.68 -14.08
CA PHE A 368 -16.20 -13.59 -14.99
C PHE A 368 -16.71 -13.76 -16.42
N ALA A 369 -17.15 -14.95 -16.80
CA ALA A 369 -17.65 -15.32 -18.12
C ALA A 369 -19.06 -15.91 -18.02
N TYR A 370 -19.93 -15.26 -17.25
CA TYR A 370 -21.26 -15.77 -16.93
C TYR A 370 -22.28 -15.58 -18.06
N SER A 371 -22.10 -14.59 -18.95
CA SER A 371 -23.07 -14.32 -20.03
C SER A 371 -22.85 -15.24 -21.24
N PRO A 372 -23.88 -15.55 -22.05
CA PRO A 372 -23.73 -16.35 -23.27
C PRO A 372 -22.67 -15.78 -24.23
N GLU A 373 -22.55 -14.46 -24.29
CA GLU A 373 -21.61 -13.73 -25.14
C GLU A 373 -20.18 -13.75 -24.62
N THR A 374 -19.96 -14.10 -23.35
CA THR A 374 -18.61 -14.13 -22.73
C THR A 374 -18.18 -15.52 -22.30
N ALA A 375 -19.10 -16.49 -22.28
CA ALA A 375 -18.86 -17.86 -21.82
C ALA A 375 -17.68 -18.56 -22.51
N TYR A 376 -17.44 -18.25 -23.79
CA TYR A 376 -16.32 -18.83 -24.54
C TYR A 376 -14.94 -18.38 -24.02
N LEU A 377 -14.85 -17.30 -23.23
CA LEU A 377 -13.62 -16.81 -22.62
C LEU A 377 -13.23 -17.58 -21.36
N ALA A 378 -14.16 -18.30 -20.72
CA ALA A 378 -13.94 -18.96 -19.43
C ALA A 378 -12.72 -19.92 -19.43
N PRO A 379 -12.52 -20.80 -20.45
CA PRO A 379 -11.34 -21.67 -20.48
C PRO A 379 -10.03 -20.89 -20.54
N THR A 380 -10.01 -19.78 -21.28
CA THR A 380 -8.84 -18.93 -21.47
C THR A 380 -8.51 -18.13 -20.20
N ILE A 381 -9.54 -17.63 -19.50
CA ILE A 381 -9.38 -17.01 -18.17
C ILE A 381 -8.82 -18.02 -17.17
N ALA A 382 -9.34 -19.25 -17.14
CA ALA A 382 -8.84 -20.28 -16.25
C ALA A 382 -7.36 -20.61 -16.54
N ALA A 383 -6.99 -20.74 -17.81
CA ALA A 383 -5.60 -20.97 -18.22
C ALA A 383 -4.68 -19.80 -17.81
N PHE A 384 -5.12 -18.56 -17.98
CA PHE A 384 -4.39 -17.38 -17.52
C PHE A 384 -4.13 -17.44 -16.01
N LEU A 385 -5.16 -17.70 -15.21
CA LEU A 385 -5.05 -17.80 -13.75
C LEU A 385 -4.08 -18.92 -13.32
N GLN A 386 -4.11 -20.06 -13.99
CA GLN A 386 -3.20 -21.17 -13.74
C GLN A 386 -1.73 -20.80 -14.01
N VAL A 387 -1.46 -20.02 -15.07
CA VAL A 387 -0.11 -19.50 -15.35
C VAL A 387 0.32 -18.50 -14.26
N MET A 388 -0.59 -17.62 -13.81
CA MET A 388 -0.30 -16.61 -12.78
C MET A 388 0.03 -17.21 -11.40
N CYS A 389 -0.31 -18.47 -11.16
CA CYS A 389 0.09 -19.17 -9.93
C CYS A 389 1.63 -19.23 -9.78
N VAL A 390 2.36 -19.32 -10.89
CA VAL A 390 3.83 -19.25 -10.88
C VAL A 390 4.30 -17.84 -10.53
N PHE A 391 3.66 -16.82 -11.11
CA PHE A 391 3.97 -15.41 -10.82
C PHE A 391 3.86 -15.10 -9.33
N TYR A 392 2.84 -15.60 -8.62
CA TYR A 392 2.68 -15.34 -7.18
C TYR A 392 3.91 -15.72 -6.35
N LEU A 393 4.62 -16.78 -6.72
CA LEU A 393 5.81 -17.24 -5.97
C LEU A 393 6.97 -16.24 -6.03
N PHE A 394 7.01 -15.36 -7.03
CA PHE A 394 8.11 -14.40 -7.23
C PHE A 394 7.77 -12.96 -6.83
N VAL A 395 6.49 -12.70 -6.53
CA VAL A 395 6.03 -11.42 -5.99
C VAL A 395 6.66 -11.09 -4.62
N PRO A 396 6.74 -11.99 -3.62
CA PRO A 396 7.26 -11.64 -2.29
C PRO A 396 8.72 -11.14 -2.29
N PRO A 397 9.69 -11.82 -2.95
CA PRO A 397 11.07 -11.31 -3.06
C PRO A 397 11.14 -9.87 -3.58
N GLY A 398 10.30 -9.50 -4.55
CA GLY A 398 10.19 -8.15 -5.09
C GLY A 398 9.63 -7.16 -4.07
N ILE A 399 8.38 -7.38 -3.63
CA ILE A 399 7.65 -6.47 -2.73
C ILE A 399 8.41 -6.25 -1.41
N MET A 400 8.93 -7.31 -0.79
CA MET A 400 9.64 -7.18 0.49
C MET A 400 10.96 -6.43 0.35
N SER A 401 11.66 -6.56 -0.78
CA SER A 401 12.89 -5.84 -1.05
C SER A 401 12.64 -4.35 -1.27
N SER A 402 11.63 -3.99 -2.07
CA SER A 402 11.17 -2.60 -2.20
C SER A 402 10.75 -2.02 -0.86
N SER A 403 10.01 -2.78 -0.05
CA SER A 403 9.56 -2.36 1.29
C SER A 403 10.72 -2.10 2.26
N VAL A 404 11.80 -2.87 2.19
CA VAL A 404 13.03 -2.59 2.95
C VAL A 404 13.61 -1.23 2.54
N PHE A 405 13.73 -0.96 1.23
CA PHE A 405 14.24 0.31 0.74
C PHE A 405 13.35 1.50 1.16
N GLN A 406 12.03 1.32 1.12
CA GLN A 406 11.12 2.32 1.69
C GLN A 406 11.38 2.52 3.18
N GLY A 407 11.46 1.47 3.99
CA GLY A 407 11.66 1.56 5.45
C GLY A 407 12.97 2.28 5.85
N VAL A 408 14.06 2.04 5.11
CA VAL A 408 15.36 2.71 5.36
C VAL A 408 15.44 4.14 4.80
N GLY A 409 14.38 4.63 4.15
CA GLY A 409 14.31 6.00 3.63
C GLY A 409 14.81 6.17 2.19
N LYS A 410 15.00 5.07 1.45
CA LYS A 410 15.47 5.04 0.06
C LYS A 410 14.32 4.80 -0.92
N GLY A 411 13.31 5.69 -0.90
CA GLY A 411 12.12 5.56 -1.75
C GLY A 411 12.43 5.53 -3.25
N ILE A 412 13.39 6.32 -3.71
CA ILE A 412 13.82 6.28 -5.13
C ILE A 412 14.36 4.91 -5.52
N THR A 413 15.08 4.22 -4.62
CA THR A 413 15.53 2.86 -4.89
C THR A 413 14.36 1.87 -4.97
N SER A 414 13.33 2.03 -4.12
CA SER A 414 12.08 1.26 -4.24
C SER A 414 11.42 1.48 -5.60
N LEU A 415 11.28 2.73 -6.03
CA LEU A 415 10.67 3.05 -7.32
C LEU A 415 11.48 2.48 -8.49
N ILE A 416 12.82 2.57 -8.45
CA ILE A 416 13.68 1.96 -9.49
C ILE A 416 13.45 0.45 -9.55
N LEU A 417 13.37 -0.24 -8.40
CA LEU A 417 13.06 -1.67 -8.37
C LEU A 417 11.68 -1.98 -8.96
N THR A 418 10.68 -1.15 -8.65
CA THR A 418 9.33 -1.29 -9.19
C THR A 418 9.30 -1.05 -10.70
N VAL A 419 10.02 -0.03 -11.21
CA VAL A 419 10.17 0.23 -12.65
C VAL A 419 10.90 -0.92 -13.34
N LEU A 420 11.99 -1.43 -12.79
CA LEU A 420 12.71 -2.56 -13.38
C LEU A 420 11.83 -3.81 -13.45
N ARG A 421 11.14 -4.15 -12.35
CA ARG A 421 10.30 -5.35 -12.27
C ARG A 421 9.05 -5.22 -13.13
N GLN A 422 8.25 -4.18 -12.92
CA GLN A 422 6.92 -4.06 -13.53
C GLN A 422 6.95 -3.43 -14.91
N LEU A 423 7.81 -2.44 -15.16
CA LEU A 423 7.84 -1.75 -16.45
C LEU A 423 8.84 -2.39 -17.38
N LEU A 424 10.12 -2.36 -17.04
CA LEU A 424 11.18 -2.76 -17.95
C LEU A 424 11.11 -4.26 -18.25
N PHE A 425 11.20 -5.13 -17.24
CA PHE A 425 11.28 -6.56 -17.49
C PHE A 425 9.97 -7.14 -17.98
N VAL A 426 8.83 -6.86 -17.35
CA VAL A 426 7.53 -7.37 -17.82
C VAL A 426 7.24 -6.89 -19.25
N ALA A 427 7.46 -5.62 -19.60
CA ALA A 427 7.21 -5.17 -20.98
C ALA A 427 8.16 -5.83 -21.99
N ILE A 428 9.46 -5.92 -21.67
CA ILE A 428 10.45 -6.56 -22.55
C ILE A 428 10.11 -8.02 -22.77
N PHE A 429 9.87 -8.80 -21.70
CA PHE A 429 9.59 -10.22 -21.82
C PHE A 429 8.22 -10.48 -22.48
N ALA A 430 7.19 -9.67 -22.18
CA ALA A 430 5.91 -9.76 -22.86
C ALA A 430 6.04 -9.49 -24.37
N TYR A 431 6.77 -8.43 -24.75
CA TYR A 431 7.02 -8.12 -26.17
C TYR A 431 7.80 -9.24 -26.86
N LEU A 432 8.92 -9.67 -26.29
CA LEU A 432 9.78 -10.71 -26.87
C LEU A 432 9.02 -12.03 -27.03
N LEU A 433 8.33 -12.51 -25.99
CA LEU A 433 7.65 -13.80 -26.03
C LEU A 433 6.39 -13.75 -26.91
N ALA A 434 5.59 -12.68 -26.83
CA ALA A 434 4.36 -12.58 -27.59
C ALA A 434 4.60 -12.35 -29.09
N ILE A 435 5.53 -11.45 -29.44
CA ILE A 435 5.74 -10.98 -30.81
C ILE A 435 6.93 -11.69 -31.46
N ASN A 436 8.14 -11.60 -30.89
CA ASN A 436 9.35 -12.16 -31.53
C ASN A 436 9.34 -13.69 -31.57
N PHE A 437 8.91 -14.35 -30.49
CA PHE A 437 8.76 -15.81 -30.44
C PHE A 437 7.38 -16.30 -30.89
N ASN A 438 6.50 -15.38 -31.30
CA ASN A 438 5.18 -15.68 -31.87
C ASN A 438 4.29 -16.57 -30.97
N LEU A 439 4.38 -16.41 -29.64
CA LEU A 439 3.56 -17.16 -28.68
C LEU A 439 2.19 -16.51 -28.43
N GLY A 440 1.87 -15.41 -29.13
CA GLY A 440 0.59 -14.72 -29.00
C GLY A 440 0.28 -14.26 -27.57
N GLN A 441 -0.98 -14.37 -27.14
CA GLN A 441 -1.38 -13.98 -25.78
C GLN A 441 -0.68 -14.79 -24.66
N GLN A 442 -0.36 -16.07 -24.90
CA GLN A 442 0.39 -16.89 -23.93
C GLN A 442 1.80 -16.33 -23.70
N GLY A 443 2.40 -15.74 -24.74
CA GLY A 443 3.67 -15.03 -24.65
C GLY A 443 3.58 -13.82 -23.71
N VAL A 444 2.46 -13.11 -23.69
CA VAL A 444 2.25 -12.00 -22.73
C VAL A 444 2.18 -12.55 -21.30
N TRP A 445 1.46 -13.64 -21.07
CA TRP A 445 1.28 -14.20 -19.72
C TRP A 445 2.59 -14.71 -19.14
N TRP A 446 3.34 -15.48 -19.92
CA TRP A 446 4.68 -15.94 -19.52
C TRP A 446 5.69 -14.79 -19.50
N GLY A 447 5.48 -13.73 -20.27
CA GLY A 447 6.26 -12.50 -20.21
C GLY A 447 6.12 -11.77 -18.88
N ILE A 448 4.89 -11.69 -18.34
CA ILE A 448 4.63 -11.15 -17.00
C ILE A 448 5.36 -12.01 -15.95
N VAL A 449 5.24 -13.33 -16.03
CA VAL A 449 5.89 -14.26 -15.09
C VAL A 449 7.41 -14.14 -15.16
N ALA A 450 8.01 -14.18 -16.36
CA ALA A 450 9.45 -14.05 -16.56
C ALA A 450 9.98 -12.70 -16.10
N GLY A 451 9.25 -11.61 -16.38
CA GLY A 451 9.61 -10.28 -15.94
C GLY A 451 9.60 -10.13 -14.42
N ASP A 452 8.60 -10.72 -13.76
CA ASP A 452 8.53 -10.71 -12.30
C ASP A 452 9.62 -11.58 -11.65
N ILE A 453 9.92 -12.75 -12.23
CA ILE A 453 11.05 -13.59 -11.79
C ILE A 453 12.36 -12.80 -11.85
N ALA A 454 12.67 -12.21 -13.02
CA ALA A 454 13.89 -11.43 -13.22
C ALA A 454 13.95 -10.24 -12.26
N GLY A 455 12.86 -9.46 -12.16
CA GLY A 455 12.78 -8.29 -11.30
C GLY A 455 12.83 -8.63 -9.82
N GLY A 456 12.15 -9.70 -9.40
CA GLY A 456 12.16 -10.21 -8.03
C GLY A 456 13.54 -10.70 -7.60
N ILE A 457 14.27 -11.39 -8.48
CA ILE A 457 15.67 -11.80 -8.25
C ILE A 457 16.57 -10.56 -8.11
N VAL A 458 16.48 -9.60 -9.03
CA VAL A 458 17.26 -8.36 -8.97
C VAL A 458 16.98 -7.60 -7.67
N ALA A 459 15.71 -7.44 -7.30
CA ALA A 459 15.30 -6.77 -6.08
C ALA A 459 15.85 -7.48 -4.83
N TYR A 460 15.74 -8.80 -4.78
CA TYR A 460 16.25 -9.61 -3.67
C TYR A 460 17.78 -9.49 -3.54
N ILE A 461 18.52 -9.65 -4.63
CA ILE A 461 19.98 -9.55 -4.63
C ILE A 461 20.40 -8.15 -4.18
N TRP A 462 19.79 -7.10 -4.73
CA TRP A 462 20.13 -5.72 -4.39
C TRP A 462 19.86 -5.43 -2.90
N ALA A 463 18.70 -5.84 -2.38
CA ALA A 463 18.42 -5.69 -0.95
C ALA A 463 19.43 -6.46 -0.08
N ARG A 464 19.79 -7.69 -0.45
CA ARG A 464 20.77 -8.50 0.30
C ARG A 464 22.18 -7.90 0.27
N LEU A 465 22.63 -7.40 -0.88
CA LEU A 465 23.91 -6.70 -0.99
C LEU A 465 23.92 -5.41 -0.17
N TYR A 466 22.83 -4.63 -0.22
CA TYR A 466 22.70 -3.42 0.57
C TYR A 466 22.75 -3.71 2.08
N ILE A 467 21.96 -4.67 2.56
CA ILE A 467 21.93 -5.08 3.98
C ILE A 467 23.31 -5.61 4.41
N SER A 468 23.99 -6.40 3.57
CA SER A 468 25.31 -6.93 3.90
C SER A 468 26.38 -5.84 3.96
N ARG A 469 26.29 -4.81 3.09
CA ARG A 469 27.22 -3.69 3.08
C ARG A 469 27.11 -2.85 4.36
N ILE A 470 25.88 -2.54 4.81
CA ILE A 470 25.69 -1.76 6.05
C ILE A 470 26.05 -2.57 7.31
N GLN A 471 25.89 -3.90 7.27
CA GLN A 471 26.34 -4.78 8.37
C GLN A 471 27.86 -4.81 8.53
N ARG A 472 28.62 -4.66 7.44
CA ARG A 472 30.10 -4.64 7.47
C ARG A 472 30.69 -3.29 7.91
N GLN A 473 29.87 -2.24 7.96
CA GLN A 473 30.30 -0.89 8.36
C GLN A 473 30.14 -0.63 9.87
N VAL A 474 29.60 -1.60 10.61
CA VAL A 474 29.52 -1.67 12.07
C VAL A 474 30.45 -2.76 12.53
#